data_AF-A0A1X7GWN8-F1
#
_entry.id   AF-A0A1X7GWN8-F1
#
_cell.length_a   1.000
_cell.length_b   1.000
_cell.length_c   1.000
_cell.angle_alpha   90.00
_cell.angle_beta   90.00
_cell.angle_gamma   90.00
#
_symmetry.space_group_name_H-M   'P 1'
#
loop_
_entity.id
_entity.type
_entity.pdbx_description
1 polymer ?
#
loop_
_entity_poly.entity_id
_entity_poly.type
_entity_poly.pdbx_seq_one_letter_code
_entity_poly.pdbx_strand_id
1 'polypeptide(L)'
;MTRNKKLYETLNRNDIFSDRLYFFLLHFAFFLKNFKSDENQKKLQEIYDFNFRQLELSIREIGYGDQSINKKMKDYINLFHGMLSDIHFWNALNNNKKIDLLKKYLSDYSDLKLIVDYFDNFNDNLSKNTLNFFLKSVIKP
;
A
#
# COMPACT_ATOMS: atom_id res chain seq x y z
N MET A 1 5.57 9.72 -0.98
CA MET A 1 4.52 9.02 -1.73
C MET A 1 3.28 8.80 -0.86
N THR A 2 3.39 8.02 0.23
CA THR A 2 2.29 7.72 1.17
C THR A 2 1.83 8.90 2.05
N ARG A 3 2.65 9.96 2.17
CA ARG A 3 2.32 11.22 2.88
C ARG A 3 1.90 12.36 1.94
N ASN A 4 1.49 12.05 0.70
CA ASN A 4 1.00 13.09 -0.20
C ASN A 4 -0.27 13.70 0.41
N LYS A 5 -0.27 15.01 0.68
CA LYS A 5 -1.40 15.72 1.29
C LYS A 5 -2.70 15.46 0.53
N LYS A 6 -2.64 15.32 -0.80
CA LYS A 6 -3.78 15.00 -1.67
C LYS A 6 -4.52 13.71 -1.28
N LEU A 7 -3.84 12.73 -0.70
CA LEU A 7 -4.45 11.47 -0.27
C LEU A 7 -5.33 11.64 0.98
N TYR A 8 -5.16 12.73 1.73
CA TYR A 8 -5.87 13.00 2.97
C TYR A 8 -6.83 14.19 2.84
N GLU A 9 -6.86 14.85 1.67
CA GLU A 9 -7.72 16.02 1.41
C GLU A 9 -9.21 15.69 1.51
N THR A 10 -9.63 14.46 1.19
CA THR A 10 -11.02 14.01 1.28
C THR A 10 -11.32 13.20 2.55
N LEU A 11 -10.36 13.14 3.48
CA LEU A 11 -10.60 12.50 4.77
C LEU A 11 -11.39 13.47 5.64
N ASN A 12 -12.61 13.08 6.03
CA ASN A 12 -13.52 13.92 6.82
C ASN A 12 -13.08 14.07 8.30
N ARG A 13 -11.86 13.66 8.65
CA ARG A 13 -11.30 13.67 10.00
C ARG A 13 -9.76 13.80 9.95
N ASN A 14 -9.13 14.03 11.10
CA ASN A 14 -7.67 13.95 11.19
C ASN A 14 -7.18 12.55 10.84
N ASP A 15 -6.03 12.47 10.15
CA ASP A 15 -5.45 11.19 9.78
C ASP A 15 -4.87 10.47 11.00
N ILE A 16 -5.27 9.21 11.16
CA ILE A 16 -4.78 8.35 12.24
C ILE A 16 -3.76 7.36 11.69
N PHE A 17 -3.09 6.64 12.59
CA PHE A 17 -2.08 5.65 12.20
C PHE A 17 -2.61 4.61 11.21
N SER A 18 -3.85 4.15 11.36
CA SER A 18 -4.44 3.15 10.45
C SER A 18 -4.65 3.70 9.04
N ASP A 19 -4.99 4.97 8.87
CA ASP A 19 -5.18 5.55 7.52
C ASP A 19 -3.84 5.56 6.77
N ARG A 20 -2.80 6.02 7.44
CA ARG A 20 -1.42 6.03 6.91
C ARG A 20 -0.95 4.62 6.59
N LEU A 21 -1.30 3.65 7.45
CA LEU A 21 -0.99 2.24 7.26
C LEU A 21 -1.71 1.66 6.04
N TYR A 22 -3.00 1.96 5.86
CA TYR A 22 -3.78 1.43 4.74
C TYR A 22 -3.27 1.97 3.42
N PHE A 23 -2.94 3.26 3.34
CA PHE A 23 -2.28 3.78 2.15
C PHE A 23 -0.93 3.14 1.92
N PHE A 24 -0.12 2.94 2.95
CA PHE A 24 1.15 2.22 2.81
C PHE A 24 0.95 0.81 2.22
N LEU A 25 0.02 0.03 2.76
CA LEU A 25 -0.29 -1.31 2.29
C LEU A 25 -0.80 -1.31 0.84
N LEU A 26 -1.68 -0.38 0.47
CA LEU A 26 -2.16 -0.21 -0.90
C LEU A 26 -1.00 0.12 -1.85
N HIS A 27 -0.16 1.10 -1.52
CA HIS A 27 1.02 1.43 -2.34
C HIS A 27 1.94 0.23 -2.51
N PHE A 28 2.17 -0.51 -1.42
CA PHE A 28 3.03 -1.67 -1.44
C PHE A 28 2.44 -2.80 -2.29
N ALA A 29 1.12 -2.99 -2.27
CA ALA A 29 0.43 -3.96 -3.13
C ALA A 29 0.58 -3.61 -4.62
N PHE A 30 0.38 -2.34 -5.00
CA PHE A 30 0.63 -1.86 -6.37
C PHE A 30 2.08 -2.07 -6.80
N PHE A 31 3.03 -1.81 -5.90
CA PHE A 31 4.46 -2.00 -6.14
C PHE A 31 4.78 -3.48 -6.43
N LEU A 32 4.37 -4.40 -5.57
CA LEU A 32 4.58 -5.83 -5.77
C LEU A 32 3.91 -6.32 -7.06
N LYS A 33 2.67 -5.90 -7.32
CA LYS A 33 1.92 -6.27 -8.51
C LYS A 33 2.62 -5.86 -9.81
N ASN A 34 3.23 -4.67 -9.85
CA ASN A 34 3.89 -4.18 -11.07
C ASN A 34 5.27 -4.80 -11.32
N PHE A 35 6.02 -5.17 -10.26
CA PHE A 35 7.37 -5.71 -10.42
C PHE A 35 7.47 -7.23 -10.33
N LYS A 36 6.35 -7.93 -10.11
CA LYS A 36 6.30 -9.39 -10.02
C LYS A 36 6.84 -10.01 -11.32
N SER A 37 8.05 -10.57 -11.23
CA SER A 37 8.71 -11.36 -12.26
C SER A 37 9.67 -12.35 -11.61
N ASP A 38 10.06 -13.39 -12.34
CA ASP A 38 11.01 -14.40 -11.85
C ASP A 38 12.37 -13.76 -11.52
N GLU A 39 12.83 -12.79 -12.33
CA GLU A 39 14.05 -12.02 -12.09
C GLU A 39 14.01 -11.23 -10.77
N ASN A 40 12.87 -10.62 -10.46
CA ASN A 40 12.71 -9.77 -9.28
C ASN A 40 12.28 -10.54 -8.03
N GLN A 41 11.94 -11.83 -8.15
CA GLN A 41 11.31 -12.61 -7.08
C GLN A 41 12.05 -12.48 -5.75
N LYS A 42 13.36 -12.73 -5.74
CA LYS A 42 14.19 -12.65 -4.52
C LYS A 42 14.19 -11.24 -3.92
N LYS A 43 14.37 -10.21 -4.75
CA LYS A 43 14.36 -8.81 -4.30
C LYS A 43 13.01 -8.40 -3.71
N LEU A 44 11.90 -8.83 -4.34
CA LEU A 44 10.56 -8.53 -3.84
C LEU A 44 10.25 -9.22 -2.52
N GLN A 45 10.75 -10.45 -2.32
CA GLN A 45 10.67 -11.14 -1.03
C GLN A 45 11.46 -10.38 0.05
N GLU A 46 12.69 -9.97 -0.23
CA GLU A 46 13.49 -9.16 0.70
C GLU A 46 12.79 -7.84 1.06
N ILE A 47 12.19 -7.16 0.08
CA ILE A 47 11.40 -5.93 0.30
C ILE A 47 10.16 -6.23 1.15
N TYR A 48 9.45 -7.33 0.87
CA TYR A 48 8.29 -7.76 1.66
C TYR A 48 8.64 -8.00 3.12
N ASP A 49 9.63 -8.84 3.38
CA ASP A 49 10.06 -9.19 4.73
C ASP A 49 10.53 -7.95 5.49
N PHE A 50 11.30 -7.08 4.83
CA PHE A 50 11.75 -5.82 5.42
C PHE A 50 10.57 -4.92 5.82
N ASN A 51 9.61 -4.69 4.91
CA ASN A 51 8.48 -3.81 5.17
C ASN A 51 7.59 -4.31 6.31
N PHE A 52 7.28 -5.62 6.36
CA PHE A 52 6.49 -6.17 7.46
C PHE A 52 7.24 -6.18 8.79
N ARG A 53 8.56 -6.38 8.79
CA ARG A 53 9.38 -6.20 9.99
C ARG A 53 9.35 -4.75 10.50
N GLN A 54 9.45 -3.76 9.61
CA GLN A 54 9.35 -2.34 10.02
C GLN A 54 7.96 -2.00 10.56
N LEU A 55 6.92 -2.59 9.98
CA LEU A 55 5.53 -2.42 10.42
C LEU A 55 5.33 -3.01 11.83
N GLU A 56 5.90 -4.18 12.12
CA GLU A 56 5.90 -4.76 13.47
C GLU A 56 6.57 -3.83 14.49
N LEU A 57 7.77 -3.34 14.16
CA LEU A 57 8.51 -2.41 15.02
C LEU A 57 7.71 -1.14 15.29
N SER A 58 7.09 -0.56 14.25
CA SER A 58 6.25 0.63 14.37
C SER A 58 5.05 0.41 15.29
N ILE A 59 4.43 -0.78 15.26
CA ILE A 59 3.32 -1.11 16.17
C ILE A 59 3.82 -1.25 17.61
N ARG A 60 4.99 -1.86 17.80
CA ARG A 60 5.63 -2.00 19.12
C ARG A 60 5.92 -0.63 19.74
N GLU A 61 6.41 0.33 18.95
CA GLU A 61 6.71 1.69 19.38
C GLU A 61 5.46 2.49 19.82
N ILE A 62 4.27 2.14 19.33
CA ILE A 62 3.01 2.77 19.73
C ILE A 62 2.50 2.24 21.09
N GLY A 63 3.18 1.27 21.69
CA GLY A 63 2.91 0.80 23.05
C GLY A 63 1.91 -0.36 23.15
N TYR A 64 1.71 -1.11 22.06
CA TYR A 64 0.93 -2.36 22.11
C TYR A 64 1.71 -3.45 22.85
N GLY A 65 1.06 -4.17 23.78
CA GLY A 65 1.69 -5.30 24.48
C GLY A 65 1.97 -6.50 23.55
N ASP A 66 3.01 -7.28 23.82
CA ASP A 66 3.53 -8.33 22.92
C ASP A 66 2.46 -9.32 22.39
N GLN A 67 1.52 -9.75 23.23
CA GLN A 67 0.43 -10.64 22.80
C GLN A 67 -0.50 -10.00 21.76
N SER A 68 -0.73 -8.68 21.86
CA SER A 68 -1.58 -7.93 20.93
C SER A 68 -0.88 -7.64 19.61
N ILE A 69 0.46 -7.55 19.59
CA ILE A 69 1.26 -7.34 18.37
C ILE A 69 1.10 -8.53 17.42
N ASN A 70 1.27 -9.76 17.91
CA ASN A 70 1.18 -10.96 17.07
C ASN A 70 -0.19 -11.09 16.39
N LYS A 71 -1.28 -10.75 17.08
CA LYS A 71 -2.62 -10.76 16.50
C LYS A 71 -2.76 -9.68 15.43
N LYS A 72 -2.36 -8.44 15.74
CA LYS A 72 -2.41 -7.31 14.80
C LYS A 72 -1.58 -7.55 13.54
N MET A 73 -0.39 -8.13 13.67
CA MET A 73 0.44 -8.47 12.52
C MET A 73 -0.24 -9.46 11.59
N LYS A 74 -0.88 -10.50 12.13
CA LYS A 74 -1.68 -11.44 11.33
C LYS A 74 -2.83 -10.73 10.62
N ASP A 75 -3.54 -9.84 11.31
CA ASP A 75 -4.63 -9.07 10.73
C ASP A 75 -4.14 -8.18 9.57
N TYR A 76 -2.99 -7.52 9.71
CA TYR A 76 -2.41 -6.67 8.66
C TYR A 76 -1.84 -7.46 7.48
N ILE A 77 -1.25 -8.63 7.71
CA ILE A 77 -0.81 -9.53 6.64
C ILE A 77 -2.02 -10.02 5.84
N ASN A 78 -3.09 -10.44 6.52
CA ASN A 78 -4.33 -10.87 5.85
C ASN A 78 -4.97 -9.72 5.06
N LEU A 79 -5.03 -8.52 5.64
CA LEU A 79 -5.49 -7.31 4.96
C LEU A 79 -4.68 -7.04 3.69
N PHE A 80 -3.35 -7.11 3.79
CA PHE A 80 -2.45 -6.89 2.66
C PHE A 80 -2.65 -7.93 1.54
N HIS A 81 -2.78 -9.21 1.87
CA HIS A 81 -3.05 -10.24 0.87
C HIS A 81 -4.40 -10.03 0.18
N GLY A 82 -5.41 -9.59 0.93
CA GLY A 82 -6.69 -9.16 0.36
C GLY A 82 -6.51 -8.01 -0.64
N MET A 83 -5.82 -6.94 -0.24
CA MET A 83 -5.53 -5.79 -1.11
C MET A 83 -4.77 -6.20 -2.37
N LEU A 84 -3.75 -7.06 -2.24
CA LEU A 84 -2.94 -7.53 -3.36
C LEU A 84 -3.77 -8.35 -4.37
N SER A 85 -4.67 -9.21 -3.87
CA SER A 85 -5.60 -9.97 -4.71
C SER A 85 -6.57 -9.05 -5.46
N ASP A 86 -7.14 -8.07 -4.77
CA ASP A 86 -8.10 -7.12 -5.36
C ASP A 86 -7.42 -6.23 -6.42
N ILE A 87 -6.22 -5.70 -6.13
CA ILE A 87 -5.45 -4.82 -7.04
C ILE A 87 -4.90 -5.60 -8.26
N HIS A 88 -4.79 -6.93 -8.18
CA HIS A 88 -4.27 -7.73 -9.30
C HIS A 88 -5.00 -7.42 -10.62
N PHE A 89 -6.32 -7.22 -10.57
CA PHE A 89 -7.17 -6.93 -11.73
C PHE A 89 -7.39 -5.44 -11.99
N TRP A 90 -6.67 -4.54 -11.30
CA TRP A 90 -6.93 -3.10 -11.32
C TRP A 90 -7.08 -2.49 -12.72
N ASN A 91 -6.21 -2.88 -13.66
CA ASN A 91 -6.21 -2.35 -15.03
C ASN A 91 -7.45 -2.79 -15.85
N ALA A 92 -8.13 -3.86 -15.45
CA ALA A 92 -9.33 -4.37 -16.11
C ALA A 92 -10.63 -3.77 -15.52
N LEU A 93 -10.53 -3.00 -14.44
CA LEU A 93 -11.67 -2.38 -13.78
C LEU A 93 -11.98 -1.01 -14.38
N ASN A 94 -13.27 -0.68 -14.49
CA ASN A 94 -13.70 0.69 -14.74
C ASN A 94 -13.66 1.51 -13.44
N ASN A 95 -13.77 2.84 -13.57
CA ASN A 95 -13.63 3.75 -12.42
C ASN A 95 -14.61 3.45 -11.27
N ASN A 96 -15.87 3.10 -11.58
CA ASN A 96 -16.86 2.77 -10.54
C ASN A 96 -16.44 1.51 -9.76
N LYS A 97 -15.96 0.46 -10.44
CA LYS A 97 -15.45 -0.75 -9.78
C LYS A 97 -14.18 -0.49 -8.98
N LYS A 98 -13.30 0.42 -9.45
CA LYS A 98 -12.12 0.85 -8.69
C LYS A 98 -12.51 1.58 -7.41
N ILE A 99 -13.52 2.45 -7.47
CA ILE A 99 -14.10 3.10 -6.30
C ILE A 99 -14.64 2.05 -5.32
N ASP A 100 -15.46 1.10 -5.79
CA ASP A 100 -16.05 0.07 -4.93
C ASP A 100 -15.00 -0.84 -4.29
N LEU A 101 -13.92 -1.15 -5.01
CA LEU A 101 -12.76 -1.86 -4.46
C LEU A 101 -12.11 -1.07 -3.33
N LEU A 102 -11.81 0.22 -3.55
CA LEU A 102 -11.17 1.05 -2.54
C LEU A 102 -12.06 1.30 -1.32
N LYS A 103 -13.39 1.37 -1.48
CA LYS A 103 -14.34 1.49 -0.35
C LYS A 103 -14.21 0.38 0.67
N LYS A 104 -13.82 -0.84 0.26
CA LYS A 104 -13.60 -1.97 1.18
C LYS A 104 -12.53 -1.68 2.22
N TYR A 105 -11.56 -0.84 1.87
CA TYR A 105 -10.40 -0.52 2.72
C TYR A 105 -10.48 0.91 3.28
N LEU A 106 -11.08 1.83 2.53
CA LEU A 106 -11.11 3.27 2.81
C LEU A 106 -12.54 3.75 3.03
N SER A 107 -13.29 3.10 3.93
CA SER A 107 -14.72 3.34 4.16
C SER A 107 -15.05 4.77 4.62
N ASP A 108 -14.12 5.42 5.30
CA ASP A 108 -14.33 6.74 5.91
C ASP A 108 -14.11 7.92 4.94
N TYR A 109 -13.76 7.64 3.69
CA TYR A 109 -13.47 8.66 2.68
C TYR A 109 -14.76 9.03 1.92
N SER A 110 -15.05 10.33 1.88
CA SER A 110 -16.26 10.87 1.24
C SER A 110 -16.20 10.83 -0.29
N ASP A 111 -15.00 11.03 -0.85
CA ASP A 111 -14.73 10.92 -2.28
C ASP A 111 -13.44 10.15 -2.52
N LEU A 112 -13.57 9.03 -3.24
CA LEU A 112 -12.49 8.15 -3.65
C LEU A 112 -12.04 8.38 -5.08
N LYS A 113 -12.70 9.25 -5.86
CA LYS A 113 -12.35 9.53 -7.25
C LYS A 113 -10.92 10.06 -7.36
N LEU A 114 -10.56 11.03 -6.50
CA LEU A 114 -9.19 11.55 -6.41
C LEU A 114 -8.17 10.47 -6.05
N ILE A 115 -8.57 9.48 -5.25
CA ILE A 115 -7.70 8.37 -4.84
C ILE A 115 -7.56 7.36 -5.99
N VAL A 116 -8.63 7.08 -6.74
CA VAL A 116 -8.55 6.27 -7.97
C VAL A 116 -7.61 6.93 -8.97
N ASP A 117 -7.78 8.22 -9.25
CA ASP A 117 -6.94 8.97 -10.18
C ASP A 117 -5.47 8.97 -9.72
N TYR A 118 -5.23 9.08 -8.42
CA TYR A 118 -3.90 8.96 -7.84
C TYR A 118 -3.27 7.59 -8.11
N PHE A 119 -4.00 6.50 -7.82
CA PHE A 119 -3.48 5.14 -7.97
C PHE A 119 -3.35 4.71 -9.42
N ASP A 120 -4.18 5.24 -10.33
CA ASP A 120 -3.99 5.06 -11.78
C ASP A 120 -2.68 5.69 -12.24
N ASN A 121 -2.44 6.95 -11.90
CA ASN A 121 -1.18 7.62 -12.22
C ASN A 121 0.04 6.91 -11.60
N PHE A 122 -0.12 6.41 -10.37
CA PHE A 122 0.95 5.67 -9.70
C PHE A 122 1.24 4.34 -10.40
N ASN A 123 0.21 3.54 -10.70
CA ASN A 123 0.34 2.27 -11.39
C ASN A 123 0.97 2.46 -12.79
N ASP A 124 0.55 3.49 -13.51
CA ASP A 124 1.16 3.84 -14.80
C ASP A 124 2.63 4.22 -14.67
N ASN A 125 2.99 5.00 -13.64
CA ASN A 125 4.39 5.33 -13.37
C ASN A 125 5.22 4.08 -13.05
N LEU A 126 4.70 3.16 -12.25
CA LEU A 126 5.36 1.89 -11.93
C LEU A 126 5.59 1.06 -13.20
N SER A 127 4.57 0.92 -14.04
CA SER A 127 4.63 0.09 -15.26
C SER A 127 5.66 0.57 -16.29
N LYS A 128 5.98 1.87 -16.28
CA LYS A 128 6.92 2.51 -17.22
C LYS A 128 8.38 2.49 -16.75
N ASN A 129 8.64 1.99 -15.55
CA ASN A 129 9.96 2.04 -14.92
C ASN A 129 10.40 0.64 -14.46
N THR A 130 11.69 0.46 -14.19
CA THR A 130 12.22 -0.81 -13.66
C THR A 130 12.30 -0.78 -12.14
N LEU A 131 12.30 -1.95 -11.49
CA LEU A 131 12.54 -2.04 -10.04
C LEU A 131 13.84 -1.32 -9.64
N ASN A 132 14.91 -1.50 -10.42
CA ASN A 132 16.21 -0.87 -10.17
C ASN A 132 16.15 0.66 -10.21
N PHE A 133 15.27 1.28 -11.01
CA PHE A 133 15.09 2.73 -11.04
C PHE A 133 14.67 3.26 -9.66
N PHE A 134 13.70 2.60 -9.03
CA PHE A 134 13.21 2.99 -7.70
C PHE A 134 14.23 2.69 -6.60
N LEU A 135 14.97 1.58 -6.68
CA LEU A 135 16.00 1.24 -5.69
C LEU A 135 17.21 2.19 -5.74
N LYS A 136 17.68 2.55 -6.93
CA LYS A 136 18.82 3.47 -7.11
C LYS A 136 18.50 4.90 -6.70
N SER A 137 17.23 5.32 -6.82
CA SER A 137 16.81 6.67 -6.42
C SER A 137 16.95 6.95 -4.91
N VAL A 138 17.06 5.92 -4.08
CA VAL A 138 17.23 5.99 -2.62
C VAL A 138 18.70 5.98 -2.21
N ILE A 139 19.59 5.46 -3.06
CA ILE A 139 21.04 5.43 -2.83
C ILE A 139 21.65 6.65 -3.55
N LYS A 140 21.65 7.81 -2.89
CA LYS A 140 22.59 8.89 -3.25
C LYS A 140 23.85 8.73 -2.38
N PRO A 141 25.06 8.78 -2.97
CA PRO A 141 26.30 8.78 -2.21
C PRO A 141 26.42 10.01 -1.31
#